data_AF-A0A968HAP7-F1
#
_entry.id   AF-A0A968HAP7-F1
#
_cell.length_a   1.000
_cell.length_b   1.000
_cell.length_c   1.000
_cell.angle_alpha   90.00
_cell.angle_beta   90.00
_cell.angle_gamma   90.00
#
_symmetry.space_group_name_H-M   'P 1'
#
loop_
_entity.id
_entity.type
_entity.pdbx_description
1 polymer ?
#
loop_
_entity_poly.entity_id
_entity_poly.type
_entity_poly.pdbx_seq_one_letter_code
_entity_poly.pdbx_strand_id
1 'polypeptide(L)'
;MEDLQHQSNREMRQFRRKSYTEAIDFSVVMPEFRERSASGLKGRIVDLSDGGIGIQTDHPLEPGAMLCFTSGDSEKSGVIKWAIKMDDSRHRAGIAFRSDDTSGTQYPVELADARGEVREDCEQYARVLEIKTGAYCEALEALASSCSAPGTDPEKILRGVKILNDDMMGACAEFEKAAAGDSDLIQSRRKTFHERTDRILCRSTLVRHARTWPRGYQGDYKMLESLYKNTPLSEGIGYYLDRYGLSLPLGEAVRNRIVRLEEIVRREISNRNAASVLNIACGSCRELMGLAPDIARTNAQVTCIDMDADALAFSMERLSFTEASENITFRKYNAARMFDDELNMAAFGKADIIYSAGLFDYLPSEFLAKVLGALYRLLSENGTLIAAFKDAARYRHQDFHWITDWTGFLQRTEKEFLSILD
;
A
#
# COMPACT_ATOMS: atom_id res chain seq x y z
N MET A 1 -7.21 22.99 1.71
CA MET A 1 -7.13 22.42 0.35
C MET A 1 -5.67 22.51 -0.07
N GLU A 2 -4.79 21.83 0.68
CA GLU A 2 -3.32 22.06 0.61
C GLU A 2 -2.50 20.85 1.08
N ASP A 3 -3.09 19.88 1.79
CA ASP A 3 -2.37 18.72 2.35
C ASP A 3 -2.07 17.57 1.36
N LEU A 4 -2.48 17.66 0.09
CA LEU A 4 -2.45 16.51 -0.82
C LEU A 4 -1.28 16.48 -1.83
N GLN A 5 -0.43 17.51 -1.86
CA GLN A 5 0.77 17.50 -2.72
C GLN A 5 2.02 16.85 -2.08
N HIS A 6 1.97 16.48 -0.79
CA HIS A 6 3.15 15.95 -0.06
C HIS A 6 3.46 14.45 -0.26
N GLN A 7 2.64 13.70 -1.00
CA GLN A 7 2.77 12.23 -1.04
C GLN A 7 3.60 11.65 -2.20
N SER A 8 4.06 12.44 -3.19
CA SER A 8 4.69 11.86 -4.39
C SER A 8 6.21 11.72 -4.41
N ASN A 9 6.95 12.14 -3.37
CA ASN A 9 8.43 12.05 -3.36
C ASN A 9 9.01 11.23 -2.19
N ARG A 10 8.47 10.03 -1.95
CA ARG A 10 9.15 8.99 -1.14
C ARG A 10 10.23 8.27 -1.96
N GLU A 11 11.24 8.99 -2.44
CA GLU A 11 12.52 8.34 -2.75
C GLU A 11 13.14 7.84 -1.44
N MET A 12 13.71 6.62 -1.47
CA MET A 12 14.21 5.87 -0.32
C MET A 12 15.05 6.73 0.64
N ARG A 13 14.51 7.02 1.84
CA ARG A 13 15.22 7.78 2.86
C ARG A 13 16.41 6.98 3.37
N GLN A 14 17.62 7.52 3.16
CA GLN A 14 18.89 6.86 3.51
C GLN A 14 19.31 7.03 4.98
N PHE A 15 18.86 8.12 5.63
CA PHE A 15 19.28 8.46 7.00
C PHE A 15 18.07 8.72 7.92
N ARG A 16 18.20 8.35 9.20
CA ARG A 16 17.21 8.65 10.23
C ARG A 16 17.24 10.14 10.55
N ARG A 17 16.06 10.80 10.60
CA ARG A 17 15.95 12.22 10.96
C ARG A 17 15.50 12.40 12.42
N LYS A 18 15.89 13.53 13.01
CA LYS A 18 15.51 13.98 14.36
C LYS A 18 14.88 15.37 14.25
N SER A 19 13.83 15.62 15.02
CA SER A 19 13.22 16.95 15.10
C SER A 19 14.25 17.95 15.61
N TYR A 20 14.36 19.09 14.94
CA TYR A 20 15.30 20.16 15.29
C TYR A 20 14.76 21.48 14.77
N THR A 21 14.69 22.50 15.62
CA THR A 21 14.12 23.80 15.24
C THR A 21 15.10 24.93 15.46
N GLU A 22 15.49 25.58 14.36
CA GLU A 22 16.38 26.75 14.39
C GLU A 22 16.04 27.67 13.20
N ALA A 23 16.12 28.99 13.39
CA ALA A 23 15.99 29.93 12.30
C ALA A 23 17.22 29.85 11.38
N ILE A 24 17.02 29.98 10.08
CA ILE A 24 18.09 29.88 9.09
C ILE A 24 17.94 30.97 8.03
N ASP A 25 19.04 31.67 7.75
CA ASP A 25 19.15 32.54 6.60
C ASP A 25 19.86 31.79 5.47
N PHE A 26 19.26 31.79 4.28
CA PHE A 26 19.73 31.03 3.14
C PHE A 26 19.59 31.81 1.82
N SER A 27 20.06 31.17 0.76
CA SER A 27 19.95 31.60 -0.63
C SER A 27 19.84 30.37 -1.52
N VAL A 28 19.23 30.52 -2.69
CA VAL A 28 19.01 29.41 -3.63
C VAL A 28 19.80 29.69 -4.90
N VAL A 29 20.50 28.69 -5.41
CA VAL A 29 21.21 28.74 -6.69
C VAL A 29 20.54 27.74 -7.63
N MET A 30 19.98 28.25 -8.74
CA MET A 30 19.33 27.42 -9.74
C MET A 30 20.36 26.81 -10.71
N PRO A 31 20.31 25.50 -11.01
CA PRO A 31 21.31 24.84 -11.85
C PRO A 31 21.35 25.38 -13.28
N GLU A 32 20.20 25.78 -13.80
CA GLU A 32 19.99 26.18 -15.19
C GLU A 32 20.59 27.56 -15.50
N PHE A 33 20.65 28.46 -14.51
CA PHE A 33 21.07 29.85 -14.70
C PHE A 33 22.38 30.19 -13.97
N ARG A 34 22.85 29.34 -13.05
CA ARG A 34 23.98 29.61 -12.11
C ARG A 34 23.87 30.95 -11.37
N GLU A 35 22.68 31.55 -11.36
CA GLU A 35 22.40 32.82 -10.72
C GLU A 35 21.87 32.57 -9.31
N ARG A 36 22.43 33.29 -8.32
CA ARG A 36 22.06 33.17 -6.90
C ARG A 36 20.88 34.09 -6.65
N SER A 37 19.82 33.56 -6.03
CA SER A 37 18.68 34.35 -5.58
C SER A 37 19.12 35.48 -4.64
N ALA A 38 18.22 36.43 -4.36
CA ALA A 38 18.44 37.43 -3.32
C ALA A 38 18.98 36.76 -2.03
N SER A 39 20.08 37.29 -1.50
CA SER A 39 20.73 36.79 -0.29
C SER A 39 19.89 37.12 0.95
N GLY A 40 19.81 36.19 1.91
CA GLY A 40 19.12 36.43 3.18
C GLY A 40 17.64 36.05 3.18
N LEU A 41 17.26 35.05 2.39
CA LEU A 41 15.95 34.40 2.51
C LEU A 41 15.86 33.75 3.89
N LYS A 42 14.70 33.88 4.54
CA LYS A 42 14.50 33.36 5.89
C LYS A 42 13.75 32.04 5.86
N GLY A 43 14.15 31.13 6.74
CA GLY A 43 13.48 29.87 6.95
C GLY A 43 13.69 29.37 8.37
N ARG A 44 13.24 28.14 8.59
CA ARG A 44 13.37 27.41 9.84
C ARG A 44 13.76 25.97 9.52
N ILE A 45 14.83 25.48 10.10
CA ILE A 45 15.11 24.04 10.11
C ILE A 45 14.03 23.38 10.98
N VAL A 46 13.46 22.27 10.52
CA VAL A 46 12.39 21.53 11.24
C VAL A 46 12.82 20.12 11.63
N ASP A 47 13.82 19.58 10.95
CA ASP A 47 14.46 18.31 11.29
C ASP A 47 15.87 18.23 10.68
N LEU A 48 16.73 17.37 11.25
CA LEU A 48 18.09 17.12 10.76
C LEU A 48 18.43 15.62 10.77
N SER A 49 19.43 15.26 10.00
CA SER A 49 19.99 13.89 9.88
C SER A 49 21.45 13.98 9.47
N ASP A 50 22.18 12.87 9.59
CA ASP A 50 23.60 12.81 9.20
C ASP A 50 23.84 13.17 7.72
N GLY A 51 22.82 13.03 6.87
CA GLY A 51 22.90 13.33 5.43
C GLY A 51 22.22 14.64 4.99
N GLY A 52 21.65 15.45 5.90
CA GLY A 52 20.93 16.65 5.49
C GLY A 52 19.90 17.18 6.47
N ILE A 53 19.21 18.27 6.08
CA ILE A 53 18.19 18.97 6.89
C ILE A 53 16.83 19.01 6.20
N GLY A 54 15.78 19.17 6.98
CA GLY A 54 14.45 19.57 6.54
C GLY A 54 14.22 21.01 6.94
N ILE A 55 13.71 21.83 6.03
CA ILE A 55 13.42 23.24 6.32
C ILE A 55 11.99 23.59 5.94
N GLN A 56 11.50 24.66 6.56
CA GLN A 56 10.28 25.35 6.22
C GLN A 56 10.60 26.83 5.93
N THR A 57 10.04 27.39 4.87
CA THR A 57 10.28 28.77 4.47
C THR A 57 9.08 29.32 3.72
N ASP A 58 8.96 30.65 3.68
CA ASP A 58 7.92 31.32 2.91
C ASP A 58 8.33 31.52 1.44
N HIS A 59 9.58 31.17 1.09
CA HIS A 59 10.08 31.22 -0.27
C HIS A 59 9.82 29.88 -1.00
N PRO A 60 9.28 29.88 -2.23
CA PRO A 60 9.14 28.67 -3.02
C PRO A 60 10.49 28.01 -3.28
N LEU A 61 10.54 26.68 -3.21
CA LEU A 61 11.76 25.90 -3.42
C LEU A 61 11.52 24.82 -4.47
N GLU A 62 12.54 24.56 -5.29
CA GLU A 62 12.44 23.61 -6.40
C GLU A 62 13.40 22.43 -6.21
N PRO A 63 12.95 21.18 -6.40
CA PRO A 63 13.84 20.02 -6.43
C PRO A 63 14.94 20.16 -7.48
N GLY A 64 16.17 19.78 -7.13
CA GLY A 64 17.36 19.92 -7.97
C GLY A 64 18.11 21.23 -7.77
N ALA A 65 17.48 22.27 -7.21
CA ALA A 65 18.16 23.51 -6.85
C ALA A 65 19.12 23.33 -5.66
N MET A 66 20.10 24.22 -5.55
CA MET A 66 21.07 24.21 -4.46
C MET A 66 20.70 25.27 -3.41
N LEU A 67 20.69 24.87 -2.15
CA LEU A 67 20.45 25.75 -1.03
C LEU A 67 21.77 26.01 -0.30
N CYS A 68 22.14 27.28 -0.16
CA CYS A 68 23.34 27.74 0.51
C CYS A 68 22.97 28.56 1.75
N PHE A 69 23.56 28.24 2.90
CA PHE A 69 23.26 28.88 4.18
C PHE A 69 24.51 28.96 5.06
N THR A 70 24.51 29.83 6.06
CA THR A 70 25.63 29.96 7.00
C THR A 70 25.29 29.26 8.31
N SER A 71 26.24 28.49 8.84
CA SER A 71 26.12 27.83 10.15
C SER A 71 27.43 28.04 10.90
N GLY A 72 27.36 28.82 11.99
CA GLY A 72 28.56 29.35 12.66
C GLY A 72 29.38 30.23 11.71
N ASP A 73 30.68 29.96 11.61
CA ASP A 73 31.61 30.68 10.73
C ASP A 73 31.76 30.05 9.33
N SER A 74 30.93 29.05 9.00
CA SER A 74 31.05 28.27 7.76
C SER A 74 29.80 28.38 6.86
N GLU A 75 30.03 28.62 5.58
CA GLU A 75 28.99 28.49 4.55
C GLU A 75 28.82 27.01 4.20
N LYS A 76 27.58 26.53 4.22
CA LYS A 76 27.20 25.16 3.92
C LYS A 76 26.26 25.12 2.72
N SER A 77 26.27 24.00 2.01
CA SER A 77 25.40 23.81 0.86
C SER A 77 24.76 22.42 0.78
N GLY A 78 23.59 22.34 0.15
CA GLY A 78 22.95 21.06 -0.12
C GLY A 78 21.97 21.14 -1.28
N VAL A 79 21.69 19.98 -1.87
CA VAL A 79 20.74 19.86 -2.99
C VAL A 79 19.35 19.60 -2.44
N ILE A 80 18.38 20.36 -2.93
CA ILE A 80 16.97 20.16 -2.61
C ILE A 80 16.51 18.87 -3.30
N LYS A 81 16.20 17.84 -2.52
CA LYS A 81 15.76 16.53 -3.05
C LYS A 81 14.26 16.50 -3.29
N TRP A 82 13.52 17.16 -2.43
CA TRP A 82 12.09 17.37 -2.58
C TRP A 82 11.72 18.71 -1.96
N ALA A 83 10.71 19.33 -2.52
CA ALA A 83 10.09 20.52 -1.99
C ALA A 83 8.59 20.39 -2.22
N ILE A 84 7.82 20.78 -1.23
CA ILE A 84 6.38 20.67 -1.30
C ILE A 84 5.75 21.90 -0.63
N LYS A 85 4.73 22.44 -1.28
CA LYS A 85 3.92 23.54 -0.79
C LYS A 85 3.04 23.05 0.37
N MET A 86 3.14 23.70 1.53
CA MET A 86 2.28 23.46 2.68
C MET A 86 1.06 24.37 2.61
N ASP A 87 1.29 25.65 2.27
CA ASP A 87 0.23 26.58 1.87
C ASP A 87 0.72 27.70 0.94
N ASP A 88 -0.18 28.61 0.54
CA ASP A 88 0.10 29.81 -0.28
C ASP A 88 1.30 30.64 0.20
N SER A 89 1.64 30.56 1.48
CA SER A 89 2.74 31.31 2.09
C SER A 89 3.85 30.44 2.64
N ARG A 90 3.70 29.11 2.73
CA ARG A 90 4.66 28.22 3.43
C ARG A 90 5.02 27.01 2.59
N HIS A 91 6.31 26.73 2.52
CA HIS A 91 6.90 25.61 1.77
C HIS A 91 7.77 24.77 2.71
N ARG A 92 7.83 23.45 2.48
CA ARG A 92 8.73 22.54 3.17
C ARG A 92 9.64 21.85 2.16
N ALA A 93 10.92 21.70 2.50
CA ALA A 93 11.88 21.05 1.62
C ALA A 93 12.85 20.14 2.39
N GLY A 94 13.29 19.07 1.73
CA GLY A 94 14.35 18.19 2.19
C GLY A 94 15.63 18.45 1.42
N ILE A 95 16.68 18.84 2.15
CA ILE A 95 17.99 19.15 1.61
C ILE A 95 18.95 18.03 1.98
N ALA A 96 19.66 17.48 0.99
CA ALA A 96 20.76 16.55 1.20
C ALA A 96 22.10 17.30 1.10
N PHE A 97 22.97 17.12 2.09
CA PHE A 97 24.30 17.72 2.08
C PHE A 97 25.18 17.06 1.02
N ARG A 98 26.14 17.81 0.49
CA ARG A 98 27.15 17.26 -0.42
C ARG A 98 28.15 16.41 0.38
N SER A 99 28.56 15.28 -0.19
CA SER A 99 29.54 14.34 0.41
C SER A 99 30.92 14.97 0.68
N ASP A 100 31.18 16.09 0.03
CA ASP A 100 32.38 16.90 0.05
C ASP A 100 32.36 17.97 1.17
N ASP A 101 31.21 18.21 1.81
CA ASP A 101 31.01 19.14 2.95
C ASP A 101 31.30 18.47 4.32
N THR A 102 32.21 17.49 4.36
CA THR A 102 32.66 16.78 5.58
C THR A 102 33.55 17.64 6.50
N SER A 103 33.35 18.96 6.53
CA SER A 103 33.85 19.80 7.62
C SER A 103 32.95 19.57 8.84
N GLY A 104 33.30 18.55 9.63
CA GLY A 104 32.59 18.05 10.79
C GLY A 104 32.16 19.11 11.81
N THR A 105 31.02 19.73 11.56
CA THR A 105 30.33 20.61 12.50
C THR A 105 29.22 19.80 13.14
N GLN A 106 29.53 19.30 14.34
CA GLN A 106 28.55 18.77 15.29
C GLN A 106 27.48 19.83 15.54
N TYR A 107 26.24 19.55 15.16
CA TYR A 107 25.11 20.25 15.74
C TYR A 107 25.15 20.00 17.27
N PRO A 108 24.99 21.02 18.12
CA PRO A 108 25.12 20.88 19.57
C PRO A 108 23.89 20.15 20.10
N VAL A 109 23.88 18.83 20.02
CA VAL A 109 22.98 17.97 20.79
C VAL A 109 23.83 16.83 21.33
N GLU A 110 24.40 17.05 22.52
CA GLU A 110 24.79 15.93 23.38
C GLU A 110 23.61 14.96 23.46
N LEU A 111 23.87 13.67 23.29
CA LEU A 111 22.89 12.57 23.23
C LEU A 111 22.20 12.29 24.58
N ALA A 112 22.04 13.30 25.42
CA ALA A 112 21.34 13.23 26.69
C ALA A 112 20.10 14.12 26.61
N ASP A 113 18.96 13.54 27.00
CA ASP A 113 17.70 14.23 27.29
C ASP A 113 16.91 14.80 26.11
N ALA A 114 16.19 13.91 25.42
CA ALA A 114 14.99 14.27 24.64
C ALA A 114 13.97 13.13 24.66
N ARG A 115 13.42 12.85 25.86
CA ARG A 115 12.04 12.38 25.98
C ARG A 115 11.14 13.63 25.90
N GLY A 116 10.28 13.71 24.90
CA GLY A 116 9.30 14.79 24.78
C GLY A 116 8.71 14.82 23.36
N GLU A 117 7.47 14.48 23.09
CA GLU A 117 6.33 14.14 23.95
C GLU A 117 5.67 12.86 23.40
N VAL A 118 6.21 11.71 23.76
CA VAL A 118 5.39 10.50 23.76
C VAL A 118 4.47 10.68 24.96
N ARG A 119 3.15 10.79 24.74
CA ARG A 119 2.18 10.80 25.85
C ARG A 119 2.55 9.65 26.79
N GLU A 120 2.61 9.85 28.11
CA GLU A 120 3.01 8.78 29.05
C GLU A 120 2.27 7.45 28.78
N ASP A 121 1.01 7.57 28.37
CA ASP A 121 0.17 6.48 27.88
C ASP A 121 0.81 5.72 26.70
N CYS A 122 1.33 6.40 25.68
CA CYS A 122 1.91 5.77 24.48
C CYS A 122 3.17 4.95 24.78
N GLU A 123 4.04 5.40 25.70
CA GLU A 123 5.19 4.58 26.12
C GLU A 123 4.73 3.35 26.89
N GLN A 124 3.71 3.50 27.74
CA GLN A 124 3.10 2.39 28.47
C GLN A 124 2.48 1.39 27.49
N TYR A 125 1.71 1.83 26.49
CA TYR A 125 1.11 0.97 25.48
C TYR A 125 2.18 0.29 24.59
N ALA A 126 3.28 0.98 24.27
CA ALA A 126 4.40 0.37 23.55
C ALA A 126 5.06 -0.75 24.37
N ARG A 127 5.30 -0.52 25.67
CA ARG A 127 5.82 -1.56 26.59
C ARG A 127 4.84 -2.73 26.73
N VAL A 128 3.55 -2.46 26.88
CA VAL A 128 2.50 -3.49 26.94
C VAL A 128 2.47 -4.31 25.66
N LEU A 129 2.54 -3.66 24.48
CA LEU A 129 2.59 -4.34 23.19
C LEU A 129 3.82 -5.25 23.08
N GLU A 130 4.99 -4.80 23.52
CA GLU A 130 6.21 -5.61 23.51
C GLU A 130 6.12 -6.85 24.40
N ILE A 131 5.55 -6.71 25.61
CA ILE A 131 5.32 -7.82 26.55
C ILE A 131 4.31 -8.80 25.94
N LYS A 132 3.17 -8.30 25.45
CA LYS A 132 2.13 -9.12 24.82
C LYS A 132 2.65 -9.86 23.58
N THR A 133 3.49 -9.21 22.77
CA THR A 133 4.15 -9.84 21.61
C THR A 133 5.04 -11.00 22.05
N GLY A 134 5.78 -10.85 23.16
CA GLY A 134 6.60 -11.94 23.72
C GLY A 134 5.75 -13.14 24.15
N ALA A 135 4.73 -12.89 24.98
CA ALA A 135 3.82 -13.93 25.44
C ALA A 135 3.07 -14.61 24.28
N TYR A 136 2.69 -13.85 23.25
CA TYR A 136 2.07 -14.35 22.04
C TYR A 136 2.99 -15.31 21.26
N CYS A 137 4.26 -14.96 21.08
CA CYS A 137 5.25 -15.84 20.45
C CYS A 137 5.44 -17.15 21.25
N GLU A 138 5.60 -17.05 22.57
CA GLU A 138 5.75 -18.22 23.45
C GLU A 138 4.52 -19.15 23.38
N ALA A 139 3.32 -18.58 23.41
CA ALA A 139 2.08 -19.34 23.33
C ALA A 139 1.91 -20.04 21.97
N LEU A 140 2.26 -19.37 20.86
CA LEU A 140 2.24 -20.00 19.54
C LEU A 140 3.27 -21.14 19.41
N GLU A 141 4.45 -20.99 20.00
CA GLU A 141 5.47 -22.06 20.03
C GLU A 141 5.03 -23.26 20.88
N ALA A 142 4.31 -23.02 21.98
CA ALA A 142 3.70 -24.08 22.77
C ALA A 142 2.62 -24.85 21.97
N LEU A 143 1.78 -24.14 21.22
CA LEU A 143 0.83 -24.78 20.28
C LEU A 143 1.56 -25.53 19.17
N ALA A 144 2.64 -24.98 18.64
CA ALA A 144 3.44 -25.62 17.60
C ALA A 144 4.07 -26.93 18.08
N SER A 145 4.55 -26.96 19.31
CA SER A 145 5.06 -28.19 19.95
C SER A 145 3.96 -29.23 20.16
N SER A 146 2.75 -28.77 20.49
CA SER A 146 1.58 -29.63 20.66
C SER A 146 1.12 -30.24 19.33
N CYS A 147 1.35 -29.60 18.18
CA CYS A 147 0.95 -30.14 16.86
C CYS A 147 1.53 -31.52 16.55
N SER A 148 2.69 -31.86 17.14
CA SER A 148 3.38 -33.14 16.93
C SER A 148 3.09 -34.18 18.02
N ALA A 149 2.30 -33.84 19.04
CA ALA A 149 2.02 -34.75 20.14
C ALA A 149 0.94 -35.80 19.74
N PRO A 150 1.12 -37.10 20.09
CA PRO A 150 0.12 -38.13 19.85
C PRO A 150 -1.23 -37.81 20.50
N GLY A 151 -2.33 -37.99 19.77
CA GLY A 151 -3.69 -37.75 20.29
C GLY A 151 -4.10 -36.28 20.38
N THR A 152 -3.34 -35.37 19.76
CA THR A 152 -3.71 -33.95 19.68
C THR A 152 -5.00 -33.75 18.90
N ASP A 153 -5.92 -32.98 19.48
CA ASP A 153 -7.16 -32.55 18.84
C ASP A 153 -6.89 -31.35 17.91
N PRO A 154 -7.02 -31.50 16.57
CA PRO A 154 -6.78 -30.42 15.62
C PRO A 154 -7.68 -29.20 15.83
N GLU A 155 -8.93 -29.40 16.27
CA GLU A 155 -9.87 -28.30 16.50
C GLU A 155 -9.48 -27.47 17.72
N LYS A 156 -8.89 -28.11 18.74
CA LYS A 156 -8.33 -27.40 19.89
C LYS A 156 -7.15 -26.53 19.48
N ILE A 157 -6.27 -27.01 18.61
CA ILE A 157 -5.13 -26.23 18.11
C ILE A 157 -5.62 -25.04 17.27
N LEU A 158 -6.55 -25.28 16.33
CA LEU A 158 -7.12 -24.21 15.52
C LEU A 158 -7.80 -23.13 16.38
N ARG A 159 -8.57 -23.55 17.40
CA ARG A 159 -9.18 -22.63 18.36
C ARG A 159 -8.14 -21.83 19.14
N GLY A 160 -7.07 -22.48 19.58
CA GLY A 160 -5.95 -21.82 20.27
C GLY A 160 -5.30 -20.75 19.39
N VAL A 161 -5.00 -21.06 18.12
CA VAL A 161 -4.45 -20.09 17.16
C VAL A 161 -5.39 -18.90 16.96
N LYS A 162 -6.70 -19.15 16.81
CA LYS A 162 -7.70 -18.09 16.68
C LYS A 162 -7.70 -17.14 17.88
N ILE A 163 -7.81 -17.69 19.09
CA ILE A 163 -7.82 -16.91 20.34
C ILE A 163 -6.54 -16.07 20.46
N LEU A 164 -5.37 -16.69 20.28
CA LEU A 164 -4.09 -15.97 20.40
C LEU A 164 -3.97 -14.84 19.38
N ASN A 165 -4.36 -15.08 18.13
CA ASN A 165 -4.31 -14.04 17.10
C ASN A 165 -5.32 -12.93 17.41
N ASP A 166 -6.55 -13.27 17.82
CA ASP A 166 -7.59 -12.28 18.12
C ASP A 166 -7.23 -11.39 19.31
N ASP A 167 -6.67 -11.98 20.37
CA ASP A 167 -6.19 -11.25 21.55
C ASP A 167 -5.02 -10.33 21.19
N MET A 168 -4.07 -10.81 20.39
CA MET A 168 -2.93 -10.01 19.94
C MET A 168 -3.37 -8.86 19.05
N MET A 169 -4.30 -9.08 18.12
CA MET A 169 -4.84 -8.05 17.25
C MET A 169 -5.69 -7.02 18.01
N GLY A 170 -6.37 -7.44 19.08
CA GLY A 170 -7.00 -6.53 20.04
C GLY A 170 -5.97 -5.60 20.70
N ALA A 171 -4.84 -6.14 21.15
CA ALA A 171 -3.75 -5.33 21.72
C ALA A 171 -3.11 -4.38 20.70
N CYS A 172 -2.93 -4.83 19.45
CA CYS A 172 -2.47 -3.96 18.36
C CYS A 172 -3.46 -2.81 18.10
N ALA A 173 -4.76 -3.08 18.14
CA ALA A 173 -5.79 -2.05 17.96
C ALA A 173 -5.81 -1.02 19.12
N GLU A 174 -5.66 -1.48 20.36
CA GLU A 174 -5.50 -0.60 21.53
C GLU A 174 -4.27 0.29 21.39
N PHE A 175 -3.15 -0.28 20.95
CA PHE A 175 -1.92 0.46 20.71
C PHE A 175 -2.08 1.49 19.58
N GLU A 176 -2.67 1.12 18.43
CA GLU A 176 -2.94 2.05 17.33
C GLU A 176 -3.84 3.21 17.77
N LYS A 177 -4.84 2.94 18.62
CA LYS A 177 -5.71 3.97 19.18
C LYS A 177 -4.96 4.92 20.11
N ALA A 178 -4.06 4.39 20.94
CA ALA A 178 -3.24 5.20 21.84
C ALA A 178 -2.23 6.06 21.07
N ALA A 179 -1.59 5.48 20.04
CA ALA A 179 -0.63 6.14 19.16
C ALA A 179 -1.28 6.91 18.00
N ALA A 180 -2.59 7.19 18.09
CA ALA A 180 -3.31 7.87 17.02
C ALA A 180 -2.67 9.24 16.70
N GLY A 181 -2.36 9.46 15.42
CA GLY A 181 -1.65 10.65 14.95
C GLY A 181 -0.12 10.50 14.85
N ASP A 182 0.46 9.42 15.38
CA ASP A 182 1.89 9.10 15.25
C ASP A 182 2.09 7.89 14.33
N SER A 183 2.01 8.13 13.02
CA SER A 183 2.16 7.09 12.00
C SER A 183 3.54 6.43 12.02
N ASP A 184 4.58 7.19 12.41
CA ASP A 184 5.96 6.72 12.42
C ASP A 184 6.18 5.75 13.58
N LEU A 185 5.62 6.04 14.77
CA LEU A 185 5.60 5.12 15.89
C LEU A 185 4.84 3.83 15.55
N ILE A 186 3.65 3.93 14.96
CA ILE A 186 2.86 2.76 14.54
C ILE A 186 3.64 1.92 13.52
N GLN A 187 4.27 2.54 12.53
CA GLN A 187 5.08 1.84 11.54
C GLN A 187 6.30 1.17 12.19
N SER A 188 7.00 1.87 13.09
CA SER A 188 8.16 1.32 13.79
C SER A 188 7.77 0.10 14.64
N ARG A 189 6.64 0.14 15.35
CA ARG A 189 6.18 -0.98 16.19
C ARG A 189 5.68 -2.16 15.37
N ARG A 190 5.02 -1.91 14.22
CA ARG A 190 4.67 -2.96 13.26
C ARG A 190 5.91 -3.70 12.78
N LYS A 191 6.94 -2.96 12.36
CA LYS A 191 8.21 -3.55 11.92
C LYS A 191 8.82 -4.46 12.99
N THR A 192 8.93 -3.99 14.23
CA THR A 192 9.43 -4.80 15.35
C THR A 192 8.55 -6.02 15.63
N PHE A 193 7.23 -5.89 15.53
CA PHE A 193 6.32 -7.02 15.65
C PHE A 193 6.56 -8.06 14.56
N HIS A 194 6.72 -7.65 13.30
CA HIS A 194 7.02 -8.56 12.18
C HIS A 194 8.33 -9.30 12.42
N GLU A 195 9.42 -8.57 12.73
CA GLU A 195 10.74 -9.15 13.02
C GLU A 195 10.69 -10.20 14.13
N ARG A 196 9.93 -9.95 15.21
CA ARG A 196 9.80 -10.89 16.34
C ARG A 196 8.91 -12.08 16.05
N THR A 197 7.92 -11.92 15.17
CA THR A 197 6.91 -12.95 14.89
C THR A 197 7.20 -13.77 13.64
N ASP A 198 8.13 -13.34 12.78
CA ASP A 198 8.47 -14.01 11.53
C ASP A 198 8.79 -15.49 11.71
N ARG A 199 9.59 -15.85 12.74
CA ARG A 199 9.98 -17.25 12.99
C ARG A 199 8.79 -18.20 13.10
N ILE A 200 7.69 -17.74 13.70
CA ILE A 200 6.51 -18.55 13.98
C ILE A 200 5.38 -18.32 12.96
N LEU A 201 5.08 -17.07 12.63
CA LEU A 201 3.97 -16.72 11.73
C LEU A 201 4.29 -17.08 10.27
N CYS A 202 5.54 -16.90 9.82
CA CYS A 202 5.93 -17.31 8.49
C CYS A 202 6.08 -18.83 8.35
N ARG A 203 5.72 -19.65 9.36
CA ARG A 203 5.49 -21.09 9.12
C ARG A 203 4.24 -21.32 8.26
N SER A 204 3.31 -20.36 8.24
CA SER A 204 2.26 -20.28 7.23
C SER A 204 2.82 -19.75 5.90
N THR A 205 2.55 -20.48 4.83
CA THR A 205 2.87 -20.09 3.45
C THR A 205 2.07 -18.87 3.05
N LEU A 206 0.81 -18.76 3.48
CA LEU A 206 -0.02 -17.58 3.23
C LEU A 206 0.57 -16.33 3.89
N VAL A 207 0.93 -16.39 5.19
CA VAL A 207 1.52 -15.24 5.89
C VAL A 207 2.89 -14.90 5.32
N ARG A 208 3.74 -15.90 5.05
CA ARG A 208 5.08 -15.69 4.46
C ARG A 208 4.98 -14.97 3.11
N HIS A 209 4.11 -15.45 2.21
CA HIS A 209 3.92 -14.83 0.90
C HIS A 209 3.40 -13.40 1.05
N ALA A 210 2.48 -13.16 1.98
CA ALA A 210 1.95 -11.83 2.23
C ALA A 210 2.97 -10.86 2.84
N ARG A 211 3.94 -11.31 3.64
CA ARG A 211 5.00 -10.46 4.22
C ARG A 211 6.19 -10.20 3.30
N THR A 212 6.44 -11.09 2.34
CA THR A 212 7.65 -11.03 1.48
C THR A 212 7.42 -10.34 0.14
N TRP A 213 6.15 -10.12 -0.23
CA TRP A 213 5.73 -9.56 -1.52
C TRP A 213 6.60 -10.05 -2.68
N PRO A 214 6.59 -11.37 -3.02
CA PRO A 214 7.54 -11.95 -3.96
C PRO A 214 7.58 -11.27 -5.34
N ARG A 215 6.53 -10.54 -5.70
CA ARG A 215 6.42 -9.78 -6.95
C ARG A 215 6.62 -8.27 -6.81
N GLY A 216 6.99 -7.80 -5.62
CA GLY A 216 7.23 -6.39 -5.32
C GLY A 216 5.98 -5.58 -4.97
N TYR A 217 4.82 -6.22 -4.84
CA TYR A 217 3.57 -5.57 -4.43
C TYR A 217 2.68 -6.52 -3.62
N GLN A 218 1.80 -5.94 -2.80
CA GLN A 218 0.87 -6.68 -1.95
C GLN A 218 -0.31 -7.21 -2.77
N GLY A 219 -0.78 -8.42 -2.42
CA GLY A 219 -1.95 -9.01 -3.05
C GLY A 219 -1.74 -9.43 -4.50
N ASP A 220 -0.53 -9.87 -4.84
CA ASP A 220 -0.23 -10.41 -6.16
C ASP A 220 -1.15 -11.58 -6.57
N TYR A 221 -1.14 -11.93 -7.85
CA TYR A 221 -2.06 -12.93 -8.37
C TYR A 221 -1.87 -14.31 -7.70
N LYS A 222 -0.66 -14.66 -7.22
CA LYS A 222 -0.42 -15.93 -6.53
C LYS A 222 -0.99 -15.93 -5.11
N MET A 223 -0.94 -14.79 -4.43
CA MET A 223 -1.64 -14.58 -3.15
C MET A 223 -3.15 -14.77 -3.36
N LEU A 224 -3.74 -14.10 -4.34
CA LEU A 224 -5.18 -14.23 -4.61
C LEU A 224 -5.57 -15.65 -5.07
N GLU A 225 -4.77 -16.31 -5.90
CA GLU A 225 -5.00 -17.72 -6.29
C GLU A 225 -4.98 -18.66 -5.08
N SER A 226 -4.13 -18.39 -4.09
CA SER A 226 -4.10 -19.14 -2.84
C SER A 226 -5.39 -18.95 -2.03
N LEU A 227 -5.92 -17.71 -1.98
CA LEU A 227 -7.21 -17.41 -1.36
C LEU A 227 -8.38 -18.07 -2.09
N TYR A 228 -8.37 -18.06 -3.44
CA TYR A 228 -9.38 -18.73 -4.26
C TYR A 228 -9.36 -20.25 -4.08
N LYS A 229 -8.18 -20.86 -3.97
CA LYS A 229 -8.02 -22.30 -3.74
C LYS A 229 -8.54 -22.73 -2.36
N ASN A 230 -8.56 -21.83 -1.38
CA ASN A 230 -9.10 -22.07 -0.03
C ASN A 230 -8.56 -23.33 0.64
N THR A 231 -7.29 -23.67 0.39
CA THR A 231 -6.66 -24.89 0.89
C THR A 231 -5.38 -24.51 1.63
N PRO A 232 -5.22 -24.89 2.91
CA PRO A 232 -3.96 -24.75 3.63
C PRO A 232 -2.84 -25.50 2.90
N LEU A 233 -1.68 -24.87 2.76
CA LEU A 233 -0.53 -25.47 2.04
C LEU A 233 0.63 -25.80 2.97
N SER A 234 0.55 -25.39 4.23
CA SER A 234 1.61 -25.54 5.22
C SER A 234 1.34 -26.73 6.14
N GLU A 235 2.36 -27.13 6.89
CA GLU A 235 2.32 -28.23 7.87
C GLU A 235 2.48 -27.73 9.31
N GLY A 236 2.20 -28.61 10.29
CA GLY A 236 2.30 -28.30 11.71
C GLY A 236 1.50 -27.06 12.09
N ILE A 237 2.08 -26.14 12.87
CA ILE A 237 1.41 -24.87 13.23
C ILE A 237 1.08 -24.00 12.01
N GLY A 238 1.88 -24.10 10.93
CA GLY A 238 1.66 -23.37 9.69
C GLY A 238 0.32 -23.72 9.05
N TYR A 239 -0.10 -24.99 9.13
CA TYR A 239 -1.42 -25.44 8.64
C TYR A 239 -2.55 -24.65 9.31
N TYR A 240 -2.49 -24.51 10.63
CA TYR A 240 -3.52 -23.82 11.42
C TYR A 240 -3.49 -22.30 11.21
N LEU A 241 -2.30 -21.73 10.98
CA LEU A 241 -2.13 -20.33 10.61
C LEU A 241 -2.67 -20.04 9.19
N ASP A 242 -2.47 -20.95 8.23
CA ASP A 242 -3.12 -20.87 6.91
C ASP A 242 -4.64 -20.93 7.06
N ARG A 243 -5.17 -21.88 7.85
CA ARG A 243 -6.61 -21.99 8.14
C ARG A 243 -7.17 -20.71 8.76
N TYR A 244 -6.45 -20.12 9.70
CA TYR A 244 -6.80 -18.82 10.30
C TYR A 244 -6.90 -17.74 9.22
N GLY A 245 -5.83 -17.53 8.44
CA GLY A 245 -5.77 -16.51 7.39
C GLY A 245 -6.84 -16.68 6.31
N LEU A 246 -7.10 -17.91 5.86
CA LEU A 246 -8.13 -18.23 4.88
C LEU A 246 -9.57 -17.96 5.38
N SER A 247 -9.76 -17.97 6.70
CA SER A 247 -11.04 -17.68 7.37
C SER A 247 -11.21 -16.22 7.79
N LEU A 248 -10.21 -15.36 7.56
CA LEU A 248 -10.37 -13.92 7.81
C LEU A 248 -11.42 -13.32 6.87
N PRO A 249 -12.13 -12.25 7.30
CA PRO A 249 -13.22 -11.66 6.51
C PRO A 249 -12.84 -11.32 5.06
N LEU A 250 -11.64 -10.77 4.82
CA LEU A 250 -11.22 -10.47 3.44
C LEU A 250 -10.84 -11.71 2.63
N GLY A 251 -10.42 -12.81 3.27
CA GLY A 251 -10.19 -14.10 2.60
C GLY A 251 -11.49 -14.69 2.07
N GLU A 252 -12.55 -14.66 2.89
CA GLU A 252 -13.91 -15.03 2.47
C GLU A 252 -14.46 -14.07 1.41
N ALA A 253 -14.29 -12.75 1.61
CA ALA A 253 -14.76 -11.75 0.67
C ALA A 253 -14.13 -11.90 -0.72
N VAL A 254 -12.84 -12.24 -0.82
CA VAL A 254 -12.18 -12.48 -2.11
C VAL A 254 -12.85 -13.64 -2.88
N ARG A 255 -13.22 -14.73 -2.19
CA ARG A 255 -13.92 -15.87 -2.80
C ARG A 255 -15.36 -15.54 -3.19
N ASN A 256 -16.07 -14.77 -2.38
CA ASN A 256 -17.44 -14.37 -2.70
C ASN A 256 -17.46 -13.31 -3.82
N ARG A 257 -16.51 -12.38 -3.82
CA ARG A 257 -16.38 -11.32 -4.81
C ARG A 257 -16.21 -11.88 -6.21
N ILE A 258 -15.40 -12.92 -6.40
CA ILE A 258 -15.16 -13.43 -7.75
C ILE A 258 -16.41 -14.09 -8.34
N VAL A 259 -17.17 -14.83 -7.55
CA VAL A 259 -18.47 -15.40 -7.97
C VAL A 259 -19.43 -14.27 -8.34
N ARG A 260 -19.52 -13.24 -7.48
CA ARG A 260 -20.41 -12.11 -7.73
C ARG A 260 -20.01 -11.30 -8.96
N LEU A 261 -18.71 -11.09 -9.17
CA LEU A 261 -18.17 -10.41 -10.34
C LEU A 261 -18.52 -11.19 -11.62
N GLU A 262 -18.34 -12.51 -11.60
CA GLU A 262 -18.69 -13.40 -12.69
C GLU A 262 -20.19 -13.27 -13.05
N GLU A 263 -21.09 -13.30 -12.06
CA GLU A 263 -22.53 -13.10 -12.28
C GLU A 263 -22.86 -11.75 -12.93
N ILE A 264 -22.26 -10.66 -12.43
CA ILE A 264 -22.51 -9.31 -12.95
C ILE A 264 -22.01 -9.21 -14.40
N VAL A 265 -20.77 -9.61 -14.66
CA VAL A 265 -20.17 -9.55 -16.00
C VAL A 265 -20.92 -10.45 -16.98
N ARG A 266 -21.33 -11.66 -16.56
CA ARG A 266 -22.16 -12.56 -17.37
C ARG A 266 -23.45 -11.89 -17.84
N ARG A 267 -24.14 -11.22 -16.92
CA ARG A 267 -25.38 -10.51 -17.23
C ARG A 267 -25.13 -9.36 -18.21
N GLU A 268 -24.09 -8.58 -17.99
CA GLU A 268 -23.75 -7.46 -18.88
C GLU A 268 -23.37 -7.94 -20.29
N ILE A 269 -22.59 -9.02 -20.39
CA ILE A 269 -22.20 -9.62 -21.67
C ILE A 269 -23.41 -10.23 -22.37
N SER A 270 -24.26 -10.97 -21.66
CA SER A 270 -25.42 -11.67 -22.27
C SER A 270 -26.49 -10.73 -22.81
N ASN A 271 -26.55 -9.48 -22.34
CA ASN A 271 -27.48 -8.46 -22.82
C ASN A 271 -26.97 -7.73 -24.07
N ARG A 272 -25.78 -8.06 -24.55
CA ARG A 272 -25.10 -7.40 -25.66
C ARG A 272 -24.62 -8.45 -26.66
N ASN A 273 -24.48 -8.05 -27.93
CA ASN A 273 -23.81 -8.86 -28.93
C ASN A 273 -22.45 -8.24 -29.22
N ALA A 274 -21.39 -9.04 -29.20
CA ALA A 274 -20.00 -8.61 -29.40
C ALA A 274 -19.56 -7.46 -28.48
N ALA A 275 -19.90 -7.53 -27.18
CA ALA A 275 -19.55 -6.51 -26.21
C ALA A 275 -18.02 -6.29 -26.11
N SER A 276 -17.59 -5.03 -26.09
CA SER A 276 -16.21 -4.65 -25.78
C SER A 276 -16.01 -4.58 -24.26
N VAL A 277 -15.11 -5.40 -23.71
CA VAL A 277 -14.86 -5.54 -22.27
C VAL A 277 -13.41 -5.19 -21.94
N LEU A 278 -13.20 -4.29 -20.97
CA LEU A 278 -11.87 -3.93 -20.46
C LEU A 278 -11.73 -4.34 -18.99
N ASN A 279 -10.87 -5.33 -18.72
CA ASN A 279 -10.49 -5.78 -17.38
C ASN A 279 -9.17 -5.13 -16.95
N ILE A 280 -9.23 -4.25 -15.95
CA ILE A 280 -8.10 -3.42 -15.49
C ILE A 280 -7.47 -4.03 -14.23
N ALA A 281 -6.13 -4.15 -14.23
CA ALA A 281 -5.38 -4.85 -13.19
C ALA A 281 -5.92 -6.28 -13.02
N CYS A 282 -5.92 -7.00 -14.14
CA CYS A 282 -6.70 -8.22 -14.33
C CYS A 282 -6.22 -9.41 -13.47
N GLY A 283 -4.98 -9.37 -12.96
CA GLY A 283 -4.43 -10.42 -12.12
C GLY A 283 -4.49 -11.79 -12.80
N SER A 284 -5.07 -12.78 -12.13
CA SER A 284 -5.16 -14.15 -12.65
C SER A 284 -6.35 -14.41 -13.58
N CYS A 285 -7.24 -13.43 -13.81
CA CYS A 285 -8.47 -13.57 -14.63
C CYS A 285 -9.30 -14.81 -14.28
N ARG A 286 -9.33 -15.20 -13.00
CA ARG A 286 -9.96 -16.44 -12.54
C ARG A 286 -11.46 -16.49 -12.87
N GLU A 287 -12.12 -15.34 -12.94
CA GLU A 287 -13.53 -15.17 -13.32
C GLU A 287 -13.79 -15.46 -14.79
N LEU A 288 -12.80 -15.24 -15.67
CA LEU A 288 -12.96 -15.49 -17.10
C LEU A 288 -13.11 -16.98 -17.43
N MET A 289 -12.63 -17.87 -16.54
CA MET A 289 -12.84 -19.31 -16.70
C MET A 289 -14.33 -19.69 -16.69
N GLY A 290 -15.11 -19.07 -15.81
CA GLY A 290 -16.57 -19.30 -15.74
C GLY A 290 -17.35 -18.51 -16.79
N LEU A 291 -16.76 -17.43 -17.33
CA LEU A 291 -17.37 -16.60 -18.37
C LEU A 291 -17.09 -17.08 -19.79
N ALA A 292 -16.11 -17.97 -20.00
CA ALA A 292 -15.70 -18.39 -21.34
C ALA A 292 -16.87 -18.84 -22.24
N PRO A 293 -17.85 -19.65 -21.78
CA PRO A 293 -19.00 -20.02 -22.61
C PRO A 293 -19.87 -18.83 -23.02
N ASP A 294 -20.04 -17.85 -22.13
CA ASP A 294 -20.82 -16.65 -22.39
C ASP A 294 -20.09 -15.70 -23.36
N ILE A 295 -18.77 -15.57 -23.21
CA ILE A 295 -17.92 -14.78 -24.09
C ILE A 295 -17.96 -15.34 -25.51
N ALA A 296 -17.75 -16.65 -25.68
CA ALA A 296 -17.78 -17.29 -26.99
C ALA A 296 -19.17 -17.20 -27.64
N ARG A 297 -20.24 -17.50 -26.89
CA ARG A 297 -21.63 -17.44 -27.39
C ARG A 297 -22.03 -16.06 -27.88
N THR A 298 -21.59 -15.01 -27.19
CA THR A 298 -21.93 -13.60 -27.52
C THR A 298 -20.88 -12.94 -28.41
N ASN A 299 -19.77 -13.61 -28.70
CA ASN A 299 -18.60 -13.06 -29.37
C ASN A 299 -18.04 -11.78 -28.70
N ALA A 300 -18.19 -11.65 -27.38
CA ALA A 300 -17.64 -10.53 -26.63
C ALA A 300 -16.12 -10.48 -26.77
N GLN A 301 -15.54 -9.28 -26.82
CA GLN A 301 -14.09 -9.06 -26.96
C GLN A 301 -13.55 -8.53 -25.64
N VAL A 302 -12.69 -9.32 -24.98
CA VAL A 302 -12.17 -9.00 -23.65
C VAL A 302 -10.70 -8.62 -23.74
N THR A 303 -10.39 -7.38 -23.38
CA THR A 303 -9.01 -6.90 -23.20
C THR A 303 -8.65 -6.91 -21.71
N CYS A 304 -7.67 -7.71 -21.34
CA CYS A 304 -7.13 -7.83 -19.99
C CYS A 304 -5.80 -7.09 -19.89
N ILE A 305 -5.70 -6.16 -18.94
CA ILE A 305 -4.49 -5.36 -18.74
C ILE A 305 -3.93 -5.51 -17.33
N ASP A 306 -2.62 -5.71 -17.23
CA ASP A 306 -1.90 -5.76 -15.95
C ASP A 306 -0.45 -5.29 -16.12
N MET A 307 0.17 -4.82 -15.04
CA MET A 307 1.59 -4.46 -15.04
C MET A 307 2.49 -5.70 -14.83
N ASP A 308 1.97 -6.73 -14.16
CA ASP A 308 2.67 -7.98 -13.89
C ASP A 308 2.61 -8.92 -15.12
N ALA A 309 3.76 -9.09 -15.78
CA ALA A 309 3.87 -9.94 -16.96
C ALA A 309 3.61 -11.42 -16.64
N ASP A 310 3.90 -11.87 -15.43
CA ASP A 310 3.70 -13.26 -15.05
C ASP A 310 2.24 -13.55 -14.72
N ALA A 311 1.49 -12.55 -14.22
CA ALA A 311 0.04 -12.66 -14.07
C ALA A 311 -0.61 -12.84 -15.45
N LEU A 312 -0.22 -12.02 -16.43
CA LEU A 312 -0.69 -12.12 -17.81
C LEU A 312 -0.34 -13.47 -18.45
N ALA A 313 0.90 -13.93 -18.30
CA ALA A 313 1.33 -15.23 -18.84
C ALA A 313 0.52 -16.39 -18.22
N PHE A 314 0.33 -16.36 -16.90
CA PHE A 314 -0.48 -17.34 -16.19
C PHE A 314 -1.94 -17.36 -16.65
N SER A 315 -2.55 -16.19 -16.83
CA SER A 315 -3.93 -16.08 -17.32
C SER A 315 -4.06 -16.56 -18.77
N MET A 316 -3.11 -16.20 -19.62
CA MET A 316 -3.09 -16.62 -21.03
C MET A 316 -2.98 -18.15 -21.16
N GLU A 317 -2.05 -18.78 -20.44
CA GLU A 317 -1.91 -20.26 -20.43
C GLU A 317 -3.17 -20.94 -19.89
N ARG A 318 -3.78 -20.40 -18.84
CA ARG A 318 -5.00 -20.96 -18.27
C ARG A 318 -6.19 -20.87 -19.22
N LEU A 319 -6.34 -19.73 -19.91
CA LEU A 319 -7.50 -19.44 -20.76
C LEU A 319 -7.35 -19.98 -22.19
N SER A 320 -6.14 -20.38 -22.61
CA SER A 320 -5.90 -20.96 -23.95
C SER A 320 -6.65 -22.27 -24.19
N PHE A 321 -7.08 -22.96 -23.15
CA PHE A 321 -7.87 -24.19 -23.23
C PHE A 321 -9.38 -23.95 -23.27
N THR A 322 -9.82 -22.68 -23.29
CA THR A 322 -11.24 -22.32 -23.29
C THR A 322 -11.70 -21.92 -24.69
N GLU A 323 -13.00 -22.04 -24.92
CA GLU A 323 -13.67 -21.62 -26.16
C GLU A 323 -13.61 -20.10 -26.42
N ALA A 324 -13.28 -19.30 -25.40
CA ALA A 324 -13.13 -17.85 -25.50
C ALA A 324 -11.69 -17.38 -25.77
N SER A 325 -10.74 -18.30 -26.00
CA SER A 325 -9.32 -17.96 -26.14
C SER A 325 -9.05 -16.93 -27.25
N GLU A 326 -9.75 -17.02 -28.39
CA GLU A 326 -9.62 -16.07 -29.49
C GLU A 326 -10.26 -14.70 -29.20
N ASN A 327 -11.15 -14.65 -28.20
CA ASN A 327 -11.87 -13.45 -27.78
C ASN A 327 -11.17 -12.67 -26.64
N ILE A 328 -10.08 -13.21 -26.09
CA ILE A 328 -9.40 -12.64 -24.92
C ILE A 328 -8.00 -12.20 -25.31
N THR A 329 -7.72 -10.91 -25.18
CA THR A 329 -6.39 -10.32 -25.43
C THR A 329 -5.76 -9.87 -24.12
N PHE A 330 -4.46 -10.15 -23.95
CA PHE A 330 -3.67 -9.72 -22.80
C PHE A 330 -2.67 -8.64 -23.20
N ARG A 331 -2.57 -7.57 -22.40
CA ARG A 331 -1.61 -6.49 -22.65
C ARG A 331 -0.95 -6.02 -21.37
N LYS A 332 0.38 -6.01 -21.37
CA LYS A 332 1.17 -5.39 -20.31
C LYS A 332 0.95 -3.88 -20.32
N TYR A 333 0.35 -3.35 -19.27
CA TYR A 333 -0.03 -1.95 -19.18
C TYR A 333 -0.12 -1.48 -17.72
N ASN A 334 0.39 -0.29 -17.44
CA ASN A 334 0.31 0.29 -16.11
C ASN A 334 -1.09 0.86 -15.88
N ALA A 335 -1.89 0.23 -15.02
CA ALA A 335 -3.24 0.69 -14.68
C ALA A 335 -3.27 2.10 -14.07
N ALA A 336 -2.16 2.59 -13.50
CA ALA A 336 -2.07 3.99 -13.09
C ALA A 336 -2.20 4.97 -14.26
N ARG A 337 -1.98 4.56 -15.52
CA ARG A 337 -2.21 5.41 -16.70
C ARG A 337 -3.69 5.56 -17.07
N MET A 338 -4.60 4.88 -16.37
CA MET A 338 -6.04 4.97 -16.63
C MET A 338 -6.65 6.33 -16.30
N PHE A 339 -5.88 7.29 -15.74
CA PHE A 339 -6.33 8.67 -15.55
C PHE A 339 -6.36 9.51 -16.84
N ASP A 340 -5.69 9.05 -17.90
CA ASP A 340 -5.49 9.79 -19.16
C ASP A 340 -6.45 9.25 -20.24
N ASP A 341 -7.63 9.83 -20.36
CA ASP A 341 -8.66 9.30 -21.26
C ASP A 341 -8.29 9.41 -22.74
N GLU A 342 -7.53 10.41 -23.18
CA GLU A 342 -7.09 10.51 -24.58
C GLU A 342 -6.17 9.36 -24.95
N LEU A 343 -5.17 9.11 -24.11
CA LEU A 343 -4.22 8.02 -24.31
C LEU A 343 -4.94 6.66 -24.28
N ASN A 344 -5.87 6.46 -23.33
CA ASN A 344 -6.59 5.20 -23.22
C ASN A 344 -7.64 5.01 -24.33
N MET A 345 -8.25 6.09 -24.85
CA MET A 345 -9.12 6.04 -26.01
C MET A 345 -8.34 5.59 -27.25
N ALA A 346 -7.14 6.13 -27.46
CA ALA A 346 -6.26 5.70 -28.55
C ALA A 346 -5.79 4.24 -28.37
N ALA A 347 -5.55 3.82 -27.12
CA ALA A 347 -5.01 2.50 -26.82
C ALA A 347 -6.05 1.36 -26.84
N PHE A 348 -7.30 1.65 -26.46
CA PHE A 348 -8.35 0.64 -26.22
C PHE A 348 -9.69 0.96 -26.87
N GLY A 349 -9.92 2.21 -27.28
CA GLY A 349 -11.22 2.67 -27.75
C GLY A 349 -12.26 2.76 -26.63
N LYS A 350 -13.53 2.81 -27.04
CA LYS A 350 -14.69 2.75 -26.14
C LYS A 350 -14.93 1.30 -25.68
N ALA A 351 -15.38 1.15 -24.45
CA ALA A 351 -15.75 -0.14 -23.88
C ALA A 351 -17.20 -0.13 -23.38
N ASP A 352 -17.92 -1.23 -23.63
CA ASP A 352 -19.28 -1.41 -23.10
C ASP A 352 -19.27 -1.82 -21.64
N ILE A 353 -18.21 -2.53 -21.23
CA ILE A 353 -18.01 -3.00 -19.86
C ILE A 353 -16.57 -2.71 -19.46
N ILE A 354 -16.38 -1.97 -18.37
CA ILE A 354 -15.07 -1.79 -17.74
C ILE A 354 -15.16 -2.36 -16.34
N TYR A 355 -14.18 -3.17 -15.92
CA TYR A 355 -14.15 -3.62 -14.53
C TYR A 355 -12.74 -3.71 -13.96
N SER A 356 -12.65 -3.57 -12.63
CA SER A 356 -11.46 -3.92 -11.86
C SER A 356 -11.86 -4.53 -10.52
N ALA A 357 -11.29 -5.70 -10.21
CA ALA A 357 -11.63 -6.44 -9.00
C ALA A 357 -10.84 -5.97 -7.76
N GLY A 358 -9.69 -5.31 -7.92
CA GLY A 358 -8.74 -5.11 -6.82
C GLY A 358 -7.85 -3.88 -6.88
N LEU A 359 -8.02 -2.97 -7.84
CA LEU A 359 -7.14 -1.80 -7.99
C LEU A 359 -7.53 -0.63 -7.08
N PHE A 360 -8.81 -0.29 -7.05
CA PHE A 360 -9.24 1.05 -6.61
C PHE A 360 -9.04 1.33 -5.13
N ASP A 361 -9.06 0.30 -4.28
CA ASP A 361 -8.77 0.43 -2.84
C ASP A 361 -7.34 0.93 -2.54
N TYR A 362 -6.42 0.86 -3.51
CA TYR A 362 -5.03 1.30 -3.36
C TYR A 362 -4.79 2.74 -3.81
N LEU A 363 -5.79 3.39 -4.41
CA LEU A 363 -5.63 4.72 -5.00
C LEU A 363 -6.07 5.81 -4.02
N PRO A 364 -5.25 6.86 -3.77
CA PRO A 364 -5.66 8.05 -3.02
C PRO A 364 -6.90 8.71 -3.62
N SER A 365 -7.72 9.38 -2.80
CA SER A 365 -9.09 9.74 -3.17
C SER A 365 -9.15 10.67 -4.40
N GLU A 366 -8.31 11.70 -4.45
CA GLU A 366 -8.24 12.61 -5.61
C GLU A 366 -7.84 11.89 -6.90
N PHE A 367 -6.86 10.98 -6.79
CA PHE A 367 -6.40 10.21 -7.94
C PHE A 367 -7.44 9.18 -8.39
N LEU A 368 -8.14 8.55 -7.45
CA LEU A 368 -9.25 7.65 -7.73
C LEU A 368 -10.37 8.37 -8.47
N ALA A 369 -10.78 9.57 -8.01
CA ALA A 369 -11.78 10.38 -8.70
C ALA A 369 -11.37 10.69 -10.15
N LYS A 370 -10.10 11.07 -10.35
CA LYS A 370 -9.54 11.32 -11.70
C LYS A 370 -9.61 10.07 -12.59
N VAL A 371 -9.21 8.91 -12.06
CA VAL A 371 -9.26 7.63 -12.79
C VAL A 371 -10.70 7.27 -13.12
N LEU A 372 -11.63 7.32 -12.16
CA LEU A 372 -13.04 6.99 -12.40
C LEU A 372 -13.69 7.91 -13.42
N GLY A 373 -13.37 9.21 -13.39
CA GLY A 373 -13.83 10.16 -14.41
C GLY A 373 -13.30 9.85 -15.81
N ALA A 374 -12.03 9.44 -15.94
CA ALA A 374 -11.45 9.01 -17.22
C ALA A 374 -12.07 7.69 -17.71
N LEU A 375 -12.28 6.72 -16.82
CA LEU A 375 -12.96 5.46 -17.15
C LEU A 375 -14.40 5.70 -17.60
N TYR A 376 -15.12 6.62 -16.96
CA TYR A 376 -16.46 7.03 -17.39
C TYR A 376 -16.46 7.59 -18.81
N ARG A 377 -15.47 8.43 -19.17
CA ARG A 377 -15.29 8.92 -20.54
C ARG A 377 -14.89 7.83 -21.53
N LEU A 378 -14.32 6.72 -21.08
CA LEU A 378 -14.02 5.55 -21.90
C LEU A 378 -15.23 4.63 -22.14
N LEU A 379 -16.31 4.78 -21.37
CA LEU A 379 -17.51 3.97 -21.58
C LEU A 379 -18.24 4.35 -22.88
N SER A 380 -18.74 3.34 -23.57
CA SER A 380 -19.77 3.47 -24.61
C SER A 380 -21.06 4.06 -24.02
N GLU A 381 -21.96 4.50 -24.90
CA GLU A 381 -23.32 4.82 -24.48
C GLU A 381 -23.98 3.57 -23.85
N ASN A 382 -24.63 3.73 -22.69
CA ASN A 382 -25.14 2.63 -21.87
C ASN A 382 -24.08 1.62 -21.40
N GLY A 383 -22.81 2.03 -21.38
CA GLY A 383 -21.71 1.23 -20.82
C GLY A 383 -21.78 1.14 -19.30
N THR A 384 -21.19 0.07 -18.75
CA THR A 384 -21.17 -0.22 -17.31
C THR A 384 -19.74 -0.24 -16.77
N LEU A 385 -19.47 0.53 -15.72
CA LEU A 385 -18.26 0.40 -14.90
C LEU A 385 -18.56 -0.44 -13.65
N ILE A 386 -17.78 -1.49 -13.43
CA ILE A 386 -17.90 -2.37 -12.26
C ILE A 386 -16.63 -2.23 -11.40
N ALA A 387 -16.81 -1.71 -10.20
CA ALA A 387 -15.75 -1.50 -9.23
C ALA A 387 -16.01 -2.31 -7.95
N ALA A 388 -14.97 -2.92 -7.40
CA ALA A 388 -15.03 -3.59 -6.10
C ALA A 388 -14.20 -2.82 -5.07
N PHE A 389 -14.77 -2.67 -3.88
CA PHE A 389 -14.15 -1.96 -2.76
C PHE A 389 -14.25 -2.78 -1.47
N LYS A 390 -13.32 -2.54 -0.55
CA LYS A 390 -13.34 -3.13 0.79
C LYS A 390 -13.91 -2.12 1.78
N ASP A 391 -15.10 -2.38 2.30
CA ASP A 391 -15.70 -1.55 3.36
C ASP A 391 -14.97 -1.77 4.70
N ALA A 392 -14.21 -0.75 5.14
CA ALA A 392 -13.44 -0.78 6.38
C ALA A 392 -14.30 -1.00 7.64
N ALA A 393 -15.62 -0.83 7.57
CA ALA A 393 -16.51 -1.15 8.66
C ALA A 393 -16.77 -2.67 8.83
N ARG A 394 -16.33 -3.51 7.87
CA ARG A 394 -16.67 -4.95 7.80
C ARG A 394 -15.51 -5.87 8.15
N TYR A 395 -14.34 -5.34 8.48
CA TYR A 395 -13.18 -6.14 8.86
C TYR A 395 -12.29 -5.38 9.85
N ARG A 396 -11.43 -6.12 10.56
CA ARG A 396 -10.42 -5.55 11.45
C ARG A 396 -9.12 -5.38 10.67
N HIS A 397 -8.72 -4.15 10.34
CA HIS A 397 -7.54 -3.90 9.52
C HIS A 397 -6.23 -4.36 10.17
N GLN A 398 -6.19 -4.48 11.50
CA GLN A 398 -5.03 -4.98 12.23
C GLN A 398 -4.65 -6.41 11.82
N ASP A 399 -5.63 -7.26 11.49
CA ASP A 399 -5.36 -8.63 11.01
C ASP A 399 -4.43 -8.60 9.78
N PHE A 400 -4.59 -7.61 8.91
CA PHE A 400 -3.81 -7.48 7.68
C PHE A 400 -2.53 -6.68 7.92
N HIS A 401 -2.60 -5.59 8.68
CA HIS A 401 -1.44 -4.74 8.94
C HIS A 401 -0.37 -5.42 9.81
N TRP A 402 -0.78 -6.18 10.83
CA TRP A 402 0.15 -6.76 11.81
C TRP A 402 0.46 -8.23 11.50
N ILE A 403 -0.51 -9.08 11.15
CA ILE A 403 -0.20 -10.48 10.82
C ILE A 403 0.45 -10.59 9.45
N THR A 404 -0.09 -9.95 8.41
CA THR A 404 0.36 -10.21 7.03
C THR A 404 1.23 -9.12 6.41
N ASP A 405 1.47 -8.00 7.11
CA ASP A 405 2.14 -6.81 6.57
C ASP A 405 1.49 -6.31 5.27
N TRP A 406 0.15 -6.30 5.24
CA TRP A 406 -0.62 -5.84 4.09
C TRP A 406 -1.29 -4.50 4.39
N THR A 407 -0.55 -3.41 4.16
CA THR A 407 -0.89 -2.04 4.56
C THR A 407 -1.23 -1.08 3.41
N GLY A 408 -1.18 -1.55 2.17
CA GLY A 408 -1.24 -0.70 0.97
C GLY A 408 -2.64 -0.32 0.53
N PHE A 409 -3.68 -1.06 0.96
CA PHE A 409 -5.05 -0.65 0.69
C PHE A 409 -5.51 0.40 1.72
N LEU A 410 -6.18 1.43 1.23
CA LEU A 410 -6.66 2.54 2.03
C LEU A 410 -7.96 2.16 2.73
N GLN A 411 -8.02 2.42 4.04
CA GLN A 411 -9.19 2.10 4.86
C GLN A 411 -10.27 3.15 4.59
N ARG A 412 -11.34 2.75 3.89
CA ARG A 412 -12.49 3.59 3.60
C ARG A 412 -13.77 2.81 3.84
N THR A 413 -14.75 3.47 4.44
CA THR A 413 -16.12 3.02 4.55
C THR A 413 -16.88 3.24 3.24
N GLU A 414 -18.01 2.58 3.08
CA GLU A 414 -18.92 2.80 1.95
C GLU A 414 -19.27 4.29 1.76
N LYS A 415 -19.55 5.00 2.87
CA LYS A 415 -19.87 6.43 2.85
C LYS A 415 -18.71 7.28 2.31
N GLU A 416 -17.49 6.99 2.75
CA GLU A 416 -16.30 7.71 2.27
C GLU A 416 -16.05 7.45 0.79
N PHE A 417 -16.27 6.22 0.31
CA PHE A 417 -16.19 5.93 -1.12
C PHE A 417 -17.23 6.70 -1.93
N LEU A 418 -18.49 6.75 -1.48
CA LEU A 418 -19.54 7.49 -2.18
C LEU A 418 -19.20 8.98 -2.29
N SER A 419 -18.60 9.57 -1.25
CA SER A 419 -18.19 10.98 -1.27
C SER A 419 -17.05 11.32 -2.26
N ILE A 420 -16.38 10.31 -2.84
CA ILE A 420 -15.38 10.51 -3.90
C ILE A 420 -16.07 10.70 -5.27
N LEU A 421 -17.32 10.25 -5.39
CA LEU A 421 -18.11 10.33 -6.62
C LEU A 421 -18.95 11.61 -6.71
N ASP A 422 -19.12 12.31 -5.58
CA ASP A 422 -19.74 13.64 -5.48
C ASP A 422 -18.77 14.72 -5.98
#